data_AF-A0A1H9ILF7-F1
#
_entry.id   AF-A0A1H9ILF7-F1
#
_cell.length_a   1.000
_cell.length_b   1.000
_cell.length_c   1.000
_cell.angle_alpha   90.00
_cell.angle_beta   90.00
_cell.angle_gamma   90.00
#
_symmetry.space_group_name_H-M   'P 1'
#
loop_
_entity.id
_entity.type
_entity.pdbx_description
1 polymer ?
#
loop_
_entity_poly.entity_id
_entity_poly.type
_entity_poly.pdbx_seq_one_letter_code
_entity_poly.pdbx_strand_id
1 'polypeptide(L)'
;MALYIGYFAAILGTICWLPQAIQVWRTRDTKSLSLTANLLFLLTVTLWLIYGVMITDWPIIVANIASVSAMIAIVAAKLKYK
;
A
#
# COMPACT_ATOMS: atom_id res chain seq x y z
N MET A 1 19.87 -2.13 16.10
CA MET A 1 19.67 -0.92 15.27
C MET A 1 18.75 -1.18 14.09
N ALA A 2 19.08 -2.13 13.20
CA ALA A 2 18.28 -2.45 12.01
C ALA A 2 16.80 -2.78 12.31
N LEU A 3 16.52 -3.56 13.36
CA LEU A 3 15.14 -3.90 13.75
C LEU A 3 14.28 -2.66 14.06
N TYR A 4 14.81 -1.68 14.80
CA TYR A 4 14.06 -0.47 15.15
C TYR A 4 13.76 0.39 13.91
N ILE A 5 14.72 0.52 13.00
CA ILE A 5 14.54 1.23 11.74
C ILE A 5 13.52 0.49 10.87
N GLY A 6 13.59 -0.85 10.80
CA GLY A 6 12.66 -1.68 10.04
C GLY A 6 11.22 -1.56 10.55
N TYR A 7 11.00 -1.64 11.86
CA TYR A 7 9.66 -1.45 12.43
C TYR A 7 9.15 -0.02 12.24
N PHE A 8 10.00 1.00 12.38
CA PHE A 8 9.59 2.38 12.16
C PHE A 8 9.23 2.64 10.69
N ALA A 9 10.02 2.09 9.76
CA ALA A 9 9.72 2.11 8.33
C ALA A 9 8.40 1.38 8.01
N ALA A 10 8.14 0.23 8.63
CA ALA A 10 6.88 -0.50 8.45
C ALA A 10 5.66 0.29 8.95
N ILE A 11 5.77 0.96 10.10
CA ILE A 11 4.72 1.83 10.65
C ILE A 11 4.47 3.02 9.72
N LEU A 12 5.51 3.75 9.33
CA LEU A 12 5.38 4.89 8.42
C LEU A 12 4.82 4.47 7.06
N GLY A 13 5.30 3.35 6.50
CA GLY A 13 4.80 2.78 5.26
C GLY A 13 3.31 2.44 5.33
N THR A 14 2.86 1.90 6.45
CA THR A 14 1.44 1.61 6.71
C THR A 14 0.60 2.88 6.80
N ILE A 15 1.07 3.87 7.59
CA ILE A 15 0.33 5.12 7.83
C ILE A 15 0.31 5.99 6.57
N CYS A 16 1.29 5.91 5.68
CA CYS A 16 1.35 6.73 4.46
C CYS A 16 0.10 6.54 3.58
N TRP A 17 -0.36 5.30 3.42
CA TRP A 17 -1.44 4.97 2.47
C TRP A 17 -2.84 4.95 3.09
N LEU A 18 -2.93 4.81 4.41
CA LEU A 18 -4.22 4.68 5.10
C LEU A 18 -5.12 5.95 4.99
N PRO A 19 -4.61 7.18 5.21
CA PRO A 19 -5.39 8.40 5.03
C PRO A 19 -5.90 8.55 3.60
N GLN A 20 -5.05 8.25 2.61
CA GLN A 20 -5.43 8.33 1.20
C GLN A 20 -6.53 7.31 0.88
N ALA A 21 -6.41 6.06 1.33
CA ALA A 21 -7.44 5.05 1.14
C ALA A 21 -8.78 5.51 1.75
N ILE A 22 -8.77 5.97 3.00
CA ILE A 22 -9.99 6.46 3.68
C ILE A 22 -10.59 7.66 2.94
N GLN A 23 -9.75 8.62 2.54
CA GLN A 23 -10.20 9.86 1.89
C GLN A 23 -10.90 9.55 0.56
N VAL A 24 -10.33 8.69 -0.28
CA VAL A 24 -10.89 8.36 -1.60
C VAL A 24 -12.25 7.67 -1.48
N TRP A 25 -12.42 6.78 -0.49
CA TRP A 25 -13.73 6.16 -0.22
C TRP A 25 -14.75 7.14 0.36
N ARG A 26 -14.30 8.12 1.16
CA ARG A 26 -15.18 9.12 1.79
C ARG A 26 -15.63 10.19 0.80
N THR A 27 -14.72 10.77 0.03
CA THR A 27 -15.02 11.86 -0.92
C THR A 27 -15.58 11.33 -2.23
N ARG A 28 -15.25 10.07 -2.59
CA ARG A 28 -15.55 9.47 -3.91
C ARG A 28 -14.96 10.26 -5.08
N ASP A 29 -14.05 11.18 -4.80
CA ASP A 29 -13.34 11.94 -5.84
C ASP A 29 -12.10 11.16 -6.25
N THR A 30 -12.17 10.54 -7.42
CA THR A 30 -11.10 9.73 -7.98
C THR A 30 -10.55 10.30 -9.28
N LYS A 31 -11.01 11.48 -9.73
CA LYS A 31 -10.67 12.03 -11.06
C LYS A 31 -9.18 12.30 -11.23
N SER A 32 -8.51 12.74 -10.17
CA SER A 32 -7.07 13.02 -10.16
C SER A 32 -6.20 11.77 -10.02
N LEU A 33 -6.77 10.60 -9.69
CA LEU A 33 -6.02 9.38 -9.50
C LEU A 33 -5.76 8.67 -10.83
N SER A 34 -4.47 8.51 -11.16
CA SER A 34 -4.05 7.69 -12.30
C SER A 34 -4.23 6.21 -11.99
N LEU A 35 -5.14 5.54 -12.71
CA LEU A 35 -5.36 4.10 -12.56
C LEU A 35 -4.09 3.31 -12.88
N THR A 36 -3.37 3.69 -13.94
CA THR A 36 -2.13 3.02 -14.36
C THR A 36 -1.06 3.12 -13.28
N ALA A 37 -0.83 4.30 -12.72
CA ALA A 37 0.14 4.48 -11.64
C ALA A 37 -0.25 3.65 -10.41
N ASN A 38 -1.54 3.63 -10.08
CA ASN A 38 -2.04 2.88 -8.94
C ASN A 38 -1.90 1.35 -9.12
N LEU A 39 -2.13 0.84 -10.32
CA LEU A 39 -1.94 -0.58 -10.63
C LEU A 39 -0.47 -0.98 -10.64
N LEU A 40 0.42 -0.14 -11.18
CA LEU A 40 1.86 -0.37 -11.14
C LEU A 40 2.36 -0.40 -9.70
N PHE A 41 1.91 0.55 -8.87
CA PHE A 41 2.30 0.57 -7.46
C PHE A 41 1.78 -0.65 -6.70
N LEU A 42 0.53 -1.07 -6.94
CA LEU A 42 -0.02 -2.31 -6.38
C LEU A 42 0.84 -3.53 -6.76
N LEU A 43 1.27 -3.63 -8.03
CA LEU A 43 2.17 -4.68 -8.47
C LEU A 43 3.52 -4.61 -7.74
N THR A 44 4.11 -3.43 -7.60
CA THR A 44 5.38 -3.22 -6.89
C THR A 44 5.30 -3.72 -5.45
N VAL A 45 4.31 -3.30 -4.67
CA VAL A 45 4.19 -3.72 -3.26
C VAL A 45 3.83 -5.20 -3.11
N THR A 46 3.12 -5.77 -4.09
CA THR A 46 2.84 -7.21 -4.13
C THR A 46 4.14 -8.01 -4.37
N LEU A 47 4.98 -7.56 -5.30
CA LEU A 47 6.28 -8.20 -5.56
C LEU A 47 7.22 -8.08 -4.35
N TRP A 48 7.22 -6.94 -3.66
CA TRP A 48 7.98 -6.77 -2.41
C TRP A 48 7.47 -7.67 -1.29
N LEU A 49 6.15 -7.88 -1.19
CA LEU A 49 5.58 -8.84 -0.25
C LEU A 49 6.07 -10.27 -0.55
N ILE A 50 5.99 -10.69 -1.81
CA ILE A 50 6.46 -12.01 -2.26
C ILE A 50 7.95 -12.15 -1.93
N TYR A 51 8.76 -11.14 -2.26
CA TYR A 51 10.19 -11.12 -1.95
C TYR A 51 10.46 -11.24 -0.44
N GLY A 52 9.77 -10.45 0.39
CA GLY A 52 9.90 -10.49 1.84
C GLY A 52 9.58 -11.88 2.42
N VAL A 53 8.55 -12.55 1.89
CA VAL A 53 8.22 -13.94 2.25
C VAL A 53 9.35 -14.90 1.87
N MET A 54 9.92 -14.75 0.66
CA MET A 54 11.03 -15.61 0.20
C MET A 54 12.29 -15.49 1.08
N ILE A 55 12.53 -14.32 1.69
CA ILE A 55 13.68 -14.10 2.59
C ILE A 55 13.32 -14.15 4.08
N THR A 56 12.07 -14.47 4.43
CA THR A 56 11.57 -14.48 5.83
C THR A 56 11.81 -13.17 6.61
N ASP A 57 11.73 -12.02 5.92
CA ASP A 57 11.91 -10.69 6.54
C ASP A 57 10.56 -10.14 7.03
N TRP A 58 10.30 -10.29 8.33
CA TRP A 58 9.05 -9.86 8.96
C TRP A 58 8.73 -8.36 8.80
N PRO A 59 9.67 -7.43 9.04
CA PRO A 59 9.44 -6.01 8.75
C PRO A 59 8.96 -5.74 7.32
N ILE A 60 9.59 -6.34 6.30
CA ILE A 60 9.19 -6.17 4.90
C ILE A 60 7.81 -6.79 4.65
N ILE A 61 7.54 -7.98 5.18
CA ILE A 61 6.25 -8.67 5.04
C ILE A 61 5.12 -7.82 5.61
N VAL A 62 5.24 -7.38 6.87
CA VAL A 62 4.21 -6.60 7.56
C VAL A 62 3.93 -5.28 6.83
N ALA A 63 4.99 -4.56 6.43
CA ALA A 63 4.86 -3.29 5.72
C ALA A 63 4.12 -3.44 4.37
N ASN A 64 4.43 -4.50 3.61
CA ASN A 64 3.85 -4.70 2.29
C ASN A 64 2.44 -5.30 2.35
N ILE A 65 2.08 -6.09 3.37
CA ILE A 65 0.68 -6.52 3.60
C ILE A 65 -0.23 -5.29 3.77
N ALA A 66 0.20 -4.34 4.60
CA ALA A 66 -0.54 -3.11 4.82
C ALA A 66 -0.66 -2.28 3.54
N SER A 67 0.46 -2.14 2.81
CA SER A 67 0.51 -1.39 1.55
C SER A 67 -0.38 -2.01 0.46
N VAL A 68 -0.32 -3.33 0.27
CA VAL A 68 -1.20 -4.06 -0.67
C VAL A 68 -2.67 -3.84 -0.31
N SER A 69 -3.01 -3.96 0.98
CA SER A 69 -4.39 -3.78 1.44
C SER A 69 -4.93 -2.37 1.18
N ALA A 70 -4.14 -1.35 1.50
CA ALA A 70 -4.49 0.05 1.23
C ALA A 70 -4.58 0.32 -0.29
N MET A 71 -3.68 -0.25 -1.08
CA MET A 71 -3.65 -0.01 -2.52
C MET A 71 -4.80 -0.70 -3.26
N ILE A 72 -5.18 -1.91 -2.84
CA ILE A 72 -6.41 -2.57 -3.30
C ILE A 72 -7.61 -1.68 -3.00
N ALA A 73 -7.71 -1.09 -1.80
CA ALA A 73 -8.80 -0.18 -1.47
C ALA A 73 -8.84 1.05 -2.40
N ILE A 74 -7.70 1.68 -2.68
CA ILE A 74 -7.62 2.85 -3.58
C ILE A 74 -8.01 2.47 -5.02
N VAL A 75 -7.46 1.37 -5.55
CA VAL A 75 -7.78 0.88 -6.90
C VAL A 75 -9.27 0.53 -7.01
N ALA A 76 -9.81 -0.18 -6.03
CA ALA A 76 -11.23 -0.54 -5.99
C ALA A 76 -12.13 0.71 -5.98
N ALA A 77 -11.77 1.75 -5.21
CA ALA A 77 -12.49 3.02 -5.24
C ALA A 77 -12.42 3.69 -6.61
N LYS A 78 -11.23 3.75 -7.24
CA LYS A 78 -11.06 4.33 -8.59
C LYS A 78 -11.89 3.59 -9.65
N LEU A 79 -11.97 2.27 -9.57
CA LEU A 79 -12.77 1.46 -10.49
C LEU A 79 -14.28 1.65 -10.27
N LYS A 80 -14.71 1.84 -9.02
CA LYS A 80 -16.13 2.02 -8.66
C LYS A 80 -16.66 3.43 -8.94
N TYR A 81 -15.88 4.47 -8.65
CA TYR A 81 -16.30 5.87 -8.69
C TYR A 81 -15.64 6.64 -9.85
N LYS A 82 -15.56 6.02 -11.03
CA LYS A 82 -14.83 6.47 -12.23
C LYS A 82 -14.57 7.97 -12.35
#